data_AF-A0A929ZV85-F1
#
_entry.id   AF-A0A929ZV85-F1
#
_cell.length_a   1.000
_cell.length_b   1.000
_cell.length_c   1.000
_cell.angle_alpha   90.00
_cell.angle_beta   90.00
_cell.angle_gamma   90.00
#
_symmetry.space_group_name_H-M   'P 1'
#
loop_
_entity.id
_entity.type
_entity.pdbx_description
1 polymer ?
#
loop_
_entity_poly.entity_id
_entity_poly.type
_entity_poly.pdbx_seq_one_letter_code
_entity_poly.pdbx_strand_id
1 'polypeptide(L)'
;MTEQQILKKIDAWDEQDKIQAIVDFVESLPVEQRTTQVLSELARAYNNLYWLDQTEENKNHLRKAIEVFKYLEDELSEEAAWNYRIGYSYFFLDDKANARKHFEKHEELEGTNNAYEFLNWLNIAEKKGLATYDVYTGGKGEVEYDLEIFVDLLKEKAPKMAEKLGNPATEAEISALEQRLGFELPESFKQLHRTFSGQKEDVPFFAVGDGQGFVGINEVEQVQEEVISYLKEHYGENWADLKLPEEHFEDDYLVKNALYTRKWIPILKGKDLICMDLDPVEEDGLAGQ
;
A
#
# COMPACT_ATOMS: atom_id res chain seq x y z
N MET A 1 -19.07 16.79 31.99
CA MET A 1 -17.60 16.56 32.12
C MET A 1 -16.90 17.78 31.54
N THR A 2 -15.66 18.08 31.93
CA THR A 2 -14.88 19.09 31.21
C THR A 2 -14.48 18.55 29.83
N GLU A 3 -14.22 19.43 28.86
CA GLU A 3 -13.73 19.03 27.53
C GLU A 3 -12.50 18.12 27.64
N GLN A 4 -11.51 18.48 28.46
CA GLN A 4 -10.32 17.67 28.68
C GLN A 4 -10.63 16.26 29.22
N GLN A 5 -11.64 16.11 30.07
CA GLN A 5 -12.07 14.79 30.57
C GLN A 5 -12.77 13.97 29.48
N ILE A 6 -13.48 14.62 28.57
CA ILE A 6 -14.15 13.98 27.43
C ILE A 6 -13.09 13.49 26.45
N LEU A 7 -12.18 14.36 26.01
CA LEU A 7 -11.11 14.03 25.07
C LEU A 7 -10.22 12.90 25.61
N LYS A 8 -9.79 12.96 26.88
CA LYS A 8 -9.01 11.87 27.49
C LYS A 8 -9.72 10.51 27.46
N LYS A 9 -11.05 10.51 27.54
CA LYS A 9 -11.84 9.27 27.48
C LYS A 9 -11.93 8.75 26.05
N ILE A 10 -12.05 9.65 25.07
CA ILE A 10 -12.00 9.34 23.64
C ILE A 10 -10.64 8.71 23.31
N ASP A 11 -9.53 9.37 23.68
CA ASP A 11 -8.17 8.88 23.44
C ASP A 11 -7.97 7.47 23.98
N ALA A 12 -8.41 7.21 25.23
CA ALA A 12 -8.28 5.89 25.84
C ALA A 12 -9.08 4.79 25.12
N TRP A 13 -10.19 5.13 24.44
CA TRP A 13 -10.94 4.18 23.64
C TRP A 13 -10.34 3.99 22.25
N ASP A 14 -9.79 5.05 21.65
CA ASP A 14 -9.08 4.99 20.38
C ASP A 14 -7.85 4.07 20.51
N GLU A 15 -7.07 4.20 21.60
CA GLU A 15 -5.96 3.31 21.95
C GLU A 15 -6.37 1.83 22.14
N GLN A 16 -7.66 1.55 22.31
CA GLN A 16 -8.22 0.21 22.51
C GLN A 16 -9.05 -0.26 21.31
N ASP A 17 -9.01 0.45 20.17
CA ASP A 17 -9.83 0.22 18.97
C ASP A 17 -11.34 0.19 19.24
N LYS A 18 -11.79 0.87 20.31
CA LYS A 18 -13.21 0.94 20.71
C LYS A 18 -13.93 2.09 20.03
N ILE A 19 -13.85 2.14 18.71
CA ILE A 19 -14.33 3.26 17.89
C ILE A 19 -15.85 3.49 18.06
N GLN A 20 -16.65 2.43 18.10
CA GLN A 20 -18.10 2.55 18.31
C GLN A 20 -18.44 3.19 19.68
N ALA A 21 -17.64 2.91 20.71
CA ALA A 21 -17.85 3.49 22.04
C ALA A 21 -17.62 5.01 22.05
N ILE A 22 -16.72 5.51 21.21
CA ILE A 22 -16.49 6.96 21.02
C ILE A 22 -17.75 7.60 20.45
N VAL A 23 -18.29 7.03 19.37
CA VAL A 23 -19.51 7.53 18.70
C VAL A 23 -20.68 7.57 19.68
N ASP A 24 -21.00 6.43 20.31
CA ASP A 24 -22.13 6.32 21.24
C ASP A 24 -22.01 7.30 22.41
N PHE A 25 -20.78 7.47 22.92
CA PHE A 25 -20.51 8.39 24.01
C PHE A 25 -20.75 9.84 23.59
N VAL A 26 -20.14 10.30 22.50
CA VAL A 26 -20.24 11.71 22.07
C VAL A 26 -21.67 12.06 21.64
N GLU A 27 -22.39 11.15 20.98
CA GLU A 27 -23.79 11.35 20.62
C GLU A 27 -24.73 11.42 21.84
N SER A 28 -24.34 10.81 22.97
CA SER A 28 -25.08 10.90 24.23
C SER A 28 -24.79 12.18 25.03
N LEU A 29 -23.74 12.94 24.70
CA LEU A 29 -23.37 14.15 25.42
C LEU A 29 -24.41 15.26 25.26
N PRO A 30 -24.64 16.09 26.28
CA PRO A 30 -25.46 17.28 26.13
C PRO A 30 -24.78 18.28 25.19
N VAL A 31 -25.56 19.14 24.52
CA VAL A 31 -25.07 20.06 23.48
C VAL A 31 -23.94 20.95 23.98
N GLU A 32 -23.99 21.40 25.24
CA GLU A 32 -22.99 22.26 25.85
C GLU A 32 -21.61 21.59 26.02
N GLN A 33 -21.55 20.26 25.91
CA GLN A 33 -20.32 19.46 25.99
C GLN A 33 -19.80 19.02 24.61
N ARG A 34 -20.53 19.30 23.54
CA ARG A 34 -20.14 19.00 22.16
C ARG A 34 -19.36 20.18 21.58
N THR A 35 -18.20 20.45 22.16
CA THR A 35 -17.29 21.47 21.67
C THR A 35 -16.74 21.11 20.30
N THR A 36 -16.13 22.07 19.61
CA THR A 36 -15.48 21.89 18.30
C THR A 36 -14.51 20.71 18.30
N GLN A 37 -13.67 20.59 19.34
CA GLN A 37 -12.71 19.47 19.45
C GLN A 37 -13.42 18.13 19.65
N VAL A 38 -14.45 18.07 20.50
CA VAL A 38 -15.22 16.83 20.74
C VAL A 38 -15.98 16.39 19.49
N LEU A 39 -16.53 17.33 18.72
CA LEU A 39 -17.21 17.04 17.45
C LEU A 39 -16.22 16.63 16.35
N SER A 40 -15.03 17.23 16.31
CA SER A 40 -13.96 16.80 15.40
C SER A 40 -13.58 15.34 15.63
N GLU A 41 -13.50 14.92 16.89
CA GLU A 41 -13.28 13.52 17.27
C GLU A 41 -14.45 12.59 16.91
N LEU A 42 -15.69 13.05 17.02
CA LEU A 42 -16.86 12.28 16.54
C LEU A 42 -16.79 12.03 15.03
N ALA A 43 -16.46 13.06 14.25
CA ALA A 43 -16.34 12.95 12.81
C ALA A 43 -15.18 12.01 12.40
N ARG A 44 -14.05 12.09 13.11
CA ARG A 44 -12.94 11.13 12.96
C ARG A 44 -13.37 9.71 13.28
N ALA A 45 -14.08 9.49 14.39
CA ALA A 45 -14.59 8.17 14.76
C ALA A 45 -15.52 7.59 13.68
N TYR A 46 -16.33 8.44 13.03
CA TYR A 46 -17.12 8.01 11.87
C TYR A 46 -16.28 7.58 10.66
N ASN A 47 -15.18 8.28 10.36
CA ASN A 47 -14.24 7.81 9.33
C ASN A 47 -13.62 6.47 9.72
N ASN A 48 -13.21 6.32 10.97
CA ASN A 48 -12.61 5.08 11.48
C ASN A 48 -13.60 3.89 11.45
N LEU A 49 -14.89 4.10 11.72
CA LEU A 49 -15.89 3.03 11.60
C LEU A 49 -16.01 2.52 10.15
N TYR A 50 -15.97 3.41 9.17
CA TYR A 50 -15.93 3.00 7.76
C TYR A 50 -14.62 2.30 7.42
N TRP A 51 -13.48 2.79 7.92
CA TRP A 51 -12.18 2.16 7.70
C TRP A 51 -12.14 0.70 8.20
N LEU A 52 -12.73 0.43 9.38
CA LEU A 52 -12.78 -0.91 9.96
C LEU A 52 -13.62 -1.90 9.15
N ASP A 53 -14.64 -1.42 8.44
CA ASP A 53 -15.53 -2.25 7.63
C ASP A 53 -16.12 -1.44 6.46
N GLN A 54 -15.46 -1.52 5.30
CA GLN A 54 -15.72 -0.68 4.12
C GLN A 54 -16.90 -1.18 3.27
N THR A 55 -18.08 -1.31 3.86
CA THR A 55 -19.30 -1.75 3.16
C THR A 55 -20.13 -0.56 2.64
N GLU A 56 -21.02 -0.82 1.66
CA GLU A 56 -21.98 0.19 1.19
C GLU A 56 -22.90 0.71 2.32
N GLU A 57 -23.26 -0.15 3.27
CA GLU A 57 -24.04 0.24 4.45
C GLU A 57 -23.24 1.22 5.34
N ASN A 58 -21.97 0.91 5.60
CA ASN A 58 -21.11 1.72 6.45
C ASN A 58 -20.68 3.05 5.81
N LYS A 59 -20.88 3.25 4.49
CA LYS A 59 -20.75 4.59 3.89
C LYS A 59 -21.69 5.62 4.53
N ASN A 60 -22.72 5.20 5.26
CA ASN A 60 -23.54 6.11 6.06
C ASN A 60 -22.71 6.84 7.14
N HIS A 61 -21.70 6.20 7.71
CA HIS A 61 -20.79 6.86 8.66
C HIS A 61 -20.03 8.02 8.00
N LEU A 62 -19.59 7.87 6.75
CA LEU A 62 -18.94 8.96 6.01
C LEU A 62 -19.87 10.16 5.77
N ARG A 63 -21.16 9.91 5.52
CA ARG A 63 -22.15 11.00 5.38
C ARG A 63 -22.34 11.75 6.69
N LYS A 64 -22.44 11.02 7.81
CA LYS A 64 -22.48 11.63 9.15
C LYS A 64 -21.20 12.41 9.46
N ALA A 65 -20.03 11.89 9.08
CA ALA A 65 -18.76 12.60 9.24
C ALA A 65 -18.78 13.93 8.48
N ILE A 66 -19.24 13.95 7.23
CA ILE A 66 -19.38 15.18 6.42
C ILE A 66 -20.33 16.18 7.05
N GLU A 67 -21.48 15.73 7.59
CA GLU A 67 -22.42 16.62 8.29
C GLU A 67 -21.75 17.33 9.47
N VAL A 68 -20.99 16.58 10.28
CA VAL A 68 -20.24 17.14 11.42
C VAL A 68 -19.12 18.05 10.92
N PHE A 69 -18.33 17.64 9.93
CA PHE A 69 -17.23 18.48 9.41
C PHE A 69 -17.74 19.79 8.82
N LYS A 70 -18.86 19.78 8.08
CA LYS A 70 -19.49 20.99 7.56
C LYS A 70 -19.97 21.92 8.67
N TYR A 71 -20.50 21.37 9.76
CA TYR A 71 -20.88 22.18 10.92
C TYR A 71 -19.66 22.89 11.55
N LEU A 72 -18.46 22.30 11.45
CA LEU A 72 -17.21 22.86 11.97
C LEU A 72 -16.40 23.67 10.93
N GLU A 73 -16.91 23.87 9.71
CA GLU A 73 -16.14 24.45 8.60
C GLU A 73 -15.64 25.87 8.92
N ASP A 74 -16.45 26.69 9.56
CA ASP A 74 -16.10 28.06 9.93
C ASP A 74 -14.91 28.13 10.92
N GLU A 75 -14.73 27.09 11.74
CA GLU A 75 -13.68 27.04 12.77
C GLU A 75 -12.43 26.28 12.31
N LEU A 76 -12.59 25.23 11.50
CA LEU A 76 -11.54 24.25 11.22
C LEU A 76 -11.10 24.16 9.75
N SER A 77 -11.68 24.93 8.83
CA SER A 77 -11.33 24.85 7.39
C SER A 77 -9.88 25.21 7.05
N GLU A 78 -9.18 25.88 7.96
CA GLU A 78 -7.74 26.18 7.83
C GLU A 78 -6.84 25.18 8.57
N GLU A 79 -7.41 24.10 9.11
CA GLU A 79 -6.64 22.98 9.66
C GLU A 79 -6.42 21.90 8.59
N ALA A 80 -5.17 21.48 8.39
CA ALA A 80 -4.84 20.44 7.42
C ALA A 80 -5.57 19.13 7.75
N ALA A 81 -5.54 18.70 9.01
CA ALA A 81 -6.17 17.45 9.46
C ALA A 81 -7.69 17.42 9.19
N TRP A 82 -8.39 18.56 9.34
CA TRP A 82 -9.81 18.67 9.00
C TRP A 82 -10.04 18.45 7.50
N ASN A 83 -9.24 19.11 6.66
CA ASN A 83 -9.33 18.96 5.20
C ASN A 83 -9.05 17.52 4.76
N TYR A 84 -8.06 16.85 5.36
CA TYR A 84 -7.80 15.45 5.07
C TYR A 84 -9.01 14.55 5.39
N ARG A 85 -9.60 14.70 6.58
CA ARG A 85 -10.70 13.82 7.04
C ARG A 85 -12.00 14.01 6.26
N ILE A 86 -12.36 15.26 5.95
CA ILE A 86 -13.54 15.51 5.10
C ILE A 86 -13.26 15.08 3.65
N GLY A 87 -12.04 15.30 3.14
CA GLY A 87 -11.59 14.82 1.82
C GLY A 87 -11.68 13.29 1.69
N TYR A 88 -11.23 12.56 2.70
CA TYR A 88 -11.37 11.10 2.83
C TYR A 88 -12.84 10.68 2.71
N SER A 89 -13.72 11.37 3.44
CA SER A 89 -15.16 11.06 3.41
C SER A 89 -15.75 11.23 2.01
N TYR A 90 -15.41 12.31 1.30
CA TYR A 90 -15.85 12.52 -0.08
C TYR A 90 -15.25 11.51 -1.05
N PHE A 91 -13.98 11.15 -0.87
CA PHE A 91 -13.29 10.18 -1.72
C PHE A 91 -14.02 8.84 -1.70
N PHE A 92 -14.29 8.28 -0.52
CA PHE A 92 -14.98 6.98 -0.41
C PHE A 92 -16.49 7.04 -0.72
N LEU A 93 -17.05 8.23 -0.88
CA LEU A 93 -18.39 8.47 -1.42
C LEU A 93 -18.42 8.75 -2.93
N ASP A 94 -17.26 8.63 -3.60
CA ASP A 94 -17.07 8.90 -5.04
C ASP A 94 -17.34 10.35 -5.46
N ASP A 95 -17.35 11.30 -4.53
CA ASP A 95 -17.44 12.75 -4.81
C ASP A 95 -16.05 13.31 -5.09
N LYS A 96 -15.56 13.04 -6.31
CA LYS A 96 -14.21 13.38 -6.76
C LYS A 96 -13.89 14.88 -6.66
N ALA A 97 -14.86 15.74 -6.95
CA ALA A 97 -14.66 17.18 -6.96
C ALA A 97 -14.43 17.74 -5.55
N ASN A 98 -15.25 17.32 -4.57
CA ASN A 98 -15.05 17.76 -3.19
C ASN A 98 -13.84 17.08 -2.54
N ALA A 99 -13.59 15.79 -2.84
CA ALA A 99 -12.39 15.10 -2.38
C ALA A 99 -11.13 15.86 -2.82
N ARG A 100 -11.03 16.18 -4.12
CA ARG A 100 -9.92 16.95 -4.69
C ARG A 100 -9.74 18.31 -4.01
N LYS A 101 -10.82 19.11 -3.90
CA LYS A 101 -10.79 20.43 -3.25
C LYS A 101 -10.13 20.36 -1.87
N HIS A 102 -10.53 19.38 -1.06
CA HIS A 102 -10.05 19.27 0.32
C HIS A 102 -8.64 18.69 0.40
N PHE A 103 -8.29 17.69 -0.42
CA PHE A 103 -6.92 17.18 -0.44
C PHE A 103 -5.91 18.21 -0.98
N GLU A 104 -6.27 19.00 -1.99
CA GLU A 104 -5.43 20.13 -2.45
C GLU A 104 -5.23 21.15 -1.34
N LYS A 105 -6.30 21.53 -0.62
CA LYS A 105 -6.18 22.42 0.55
C LYS A 105 -5.33 21.82 1.68
N HIS A 106 -5.38 20.51 1.91
CA HIS A 106 -4.49 19.83 2.86
C HIS A 106 -3.01 19.99 2.47
N GLU A 107 -2.68 19.75 1.19
CA GLU A 107 -1.30 19.90 0.69
C GLU A 107 -0.83 21.37 0.76
N GLU A 108 -1.70 22.33 0.44
CA GLU A 108 -1.40 23.77 0.59
C GLU A 108 -1.06 24.17 2.03
N LEU A 109 -1.63 23.48 3.01
CA LEU A 109 -1.41 23.70 4.44
C LEU A 109 -0.23 22.87 5.00
N GLU A 110 0.55 22.20 4.14
CA GLU A 110 1.68 21.34 4.52
C GLU A 110 1.30 20.26 5.54
N GLY A 111 0.11 19.67 5.37
CA GLY A 111 -0.36 18.60 6.24
C GLY A 111 0.49 17.33 6.15
N THR A 112 0.53 16.55 7.24
CA THR A 112 1.39 15.38 7.36
C THR A 112 0.75 14.07 6.91
N ASN A 113 -0.55 14.07 6.58
CA ASN A 113 -1.26 12.90 6.10
C ASN A 113 -1.00 12.67 4.60
N ASN A 114 -1.22 11.45 4.11
CA ASN A 114 -0.91 11.09 2.72
C ASN A 114 -1.98 11.55 1.71
N ALA A 115 -2.37 12.84 1.70
CA ALA A 115 -3.39 13.33 0.77
C ALA A 115 -2.90 13.31 -0.69
N TYR A 116 -1.58 13.43 -0.91
CA TYR A 116 -0.95 13.30 -2.21
C TYR A 116 -1.30 11.98 -2.93
N GLU A 117 -1.32 10.86 -2.21
CA GLU A 117 -1.70 9.56 -2.78
C GLU A 117 -3.16 9.55 -3.25
N PHE A 118 -4.08 10.08 -2.44
CA PHE A 118 -5.48 10.23 -2.84
C PHE A 118 -5.65 11.12 -4.07
N LEU A 119 -4.85 12.18 -4.22
CA LEU A 119 -4.86 13.03 -5.42
C LEU A 119 -4.40 12.26 -6.66
N ASN A 120 -3.40 11.39 -6.53
CA ASN A 120 -2.98 10.52 -7.63
C ASN A 120 -4.07 9.51 -8.02
N TRP A 121 -4.71 8.88 -7.04
CA TRP A 121 -5.85 8.00 -7.31
C TRP A 121 -7.03 8.74 -7.94
N LEU A 122 -7.33 9.97 -7.52
CA LEU A 122 -8.34 10.81 -8.16
C LEU A 122 -8.00 11.09 -9.64
N ASN A 123 -6.74 11.38 -9.94
CA ASN A 123 -6.28 11.58 -11.32
C ASN A 123 -6.49 10.33 -12.17
N ILE A 124 -6.18 9.14 -11.64
CA ILE A 124 -6.42 7.86 -12.32
C ILE A 124 -7.92 7.62 -12.51
N ALA A 125 -8.72 7.83 -11.47
CA ALA A 125 -10.17 7.64 -11.51
C ALA A 125 -10.83 8.52 -12.58
N GLU A 126 -10.44 9.80 -12.66
CA GLU A 126 -10.93 10.73 -13.68
C GLU A 126 -10.45 10.37 -15.09
N LYS A 127 -9.15 10.07 -15.24
CA LYS A 127 -8.53 9.70 -16.53
C LYS A 127 -9.15 8.43 -17.12
N LYS A 128 -9.49 7.44 -16.28
CA LYS A 128 -10.02 6.14 -16.70
C LYS A 128 -11.53 6.01 -16.57
N GLY A 129 -12.21 6.98 -15.95
CA GLY A 129 -13.65 6.95 -15.71
C GLY A 129 -14.08 5.89 -14.70
N LEU A 130 -13.26 5.66 -13.67
CA LEU A 130 -13.48 4.64 -12.63
C LEU A 130 -14.05 5.25 -11.35
N ALA A 131 -14.64 4.41 -10.50
CA ALA A 131 -14.96 4.81 -9.14
C ALA A 131 -13.66 4.99 -8.33
N THR A 132 -13.66 5.90 -7.37
CA THR A 132 -12.50 6.11 -6.46
C THR A 132 -12.13 4.85 -5.69
N TYR A 133 -13.12 4.06 -5.28
CA TYR A 133 -12.90 2.79 -4.57
C TYR A 133 -12.19 1.75 -5.44
N ASP A 134 -12.52 1.67 -6.73
CA ASP A 134 -11.87 0.73 -7.66
C ASP A 134 -10.39 1.09 -7.86
N VAL A 135 -10.05 2.38 -7.81
CA VAL A 135 -8.65 2.81 -7.90
C VAL A 135 -7.90 2.56 -6.60
N TYR A 136 -8.55 2.82 -5.46
CA TYR A 136 -8.00 2.55 -4.12
C TYR A 136 -7.65 1.07 -3.90
N THR A 137 -8.38 0.15 -4.52
CA THR A 137 -8.11 -1.30 -4.45
C THR A 137 -6.99 -1.78 -5.39
N GLY A 138 -6.30 -0.86 -6.10
CA GLY A 138 -5.05 -1.16 -6.78
C GLY A 138 -5.17 -1.79 -8.18
N GLY A 139 -6.38 -2.08 -8.68
CA GLY A 139 -6.58 -2.63 -10.02
C GLY A 139 -6.07 -4.07 -10.18
N LYS A 140 -5.50 -4.42 -11.33
CA LYS A 140 -4.99 -5.79 -11.54
C LYS A 140 -3.89 -6.15 -10.55
N GLY A 141 -4.05 -7.31 -9.91
CA GLY A 141 -3.11 -7.79 -8.89
C GLY A 141 -2.95 -6.83 -7.72
N GLU A 142 -3.90 -5.91 -7.53
CA GLU A 142 -3.90 -4.89 -6.47
C GLU A 142 -2.70 -3.93 -6.53
N VAL A 143 -1.99 -3.87 -7.68
CA VAL A 143 -0.77 -3.05 -7.86
C VAL A 143 -0.75 -2.24 -9.15
N GLU A 144 -1.67 -2.46 -10.08
CA GLU A 144 -1.71 -1.79 -11.40
C GLU A 144 -1.62 -0.27 -11.28
N TYR A 145 -2.45 0.33 -10.42
CA TYR A 145 -2.53 1.78 -10.32
C TYR A 145 -1.33 2.39 -9.59
N ASP A 146 -0.80 1.71 -8.57
CA ASP A 146 0.41 2.18 -7.88
C ASP A 146 1.63 2.10 -8.78
N LEU A 147 1.72 1.06 -9.63
CA LEU A 147 2.75 0.96 -10.66
C LEU A 147 2.60 2.05 -11.74
N GLU A 148 1.37 2.39 -12.15
CA GLU A 148 1.13 3.53 -13.04
C GLU A 148 1.59 4.85 -12.41
N ILE A 149 1.26 5.09 -11.14
CA ILE A 149 1.70 6.27 -10.38
C ILE A 149 3.23 6.32 -10.31
N PHE A 150 3.86 5.20 -9.96
CA PHE A 150 5.32 5.09 -9.89
C PHE A 150 5.99 5.44 -11.22
N VAL A 151 5.51 4.88 -12.33
CA VAL A 151 6.06 5.13 -13.66
C VAL A 151 5.83 6.58 -14.09
N ASP A 152 4.64 7.14 -13.87
CA ASP A 152 4.33 8.52 -14.25
C ASP A 152 5.13 9.53 -13.41
N LEU A 153 5.28 9.28 -12.11
CA LEU A 153 6.13 10.08 -11.22
C LEU A 153 7.59 10.04 -11.65
N LEU A 154 8.11 8.87 -12.01
CA LEU A 154 9.47 8.74 -12.55
C LEU A 154 9.64 9.55 -13.83
N LYS A 155 8.70 9.48 -14.77
CA LYS A 155 8.77 10.27 -16.02
C LYS A 155 8.77 11.77 -15.73
N GLU A 156 7.99 12.22 -14.75
CA GLU A 156 7.89 13.63 -14.40
C GLU A 156 9.14 14.14 -13.65
N LYS A 157 9.56 13.42 -12.60
CA LYS A 157 10.59 13.91 -11.66
C LYS A 157 12.00 13.41 -11.99
N ALA A 158 12.12 12.25 -12.62
CA ALA A 158 13.38 11.57 -12.88
C ALA A 158 13.38 10.87 -14.26
N PRO A 159 13.20 11.59 -15.39
CA PRO A 159 13.00 10.98 -16.71
C PRO A 159 14.15 10.04 -17.13
N LYS A 160 15.39 10.36 -16.74
CA LYS A 160 16.56 9.49 -16.97
C LYS A 160 16.46 8.14 -16.23
N MET A 161 15.79 8.11 -15.08
CA MET A 161 15.51 6.86 -14.36
C MET A 161 14.38 6.10 -15.05
N ALA A 162 13.33 6.77 -15.50
CA ALA A 162 12.26 6.14 -16.27
C ALA A 162 12.78 5.46 -17.56
N GLU A 163 13.77 6.06 -18.23
CA GLU A 163 14.41 5.48 -19.42
C GLU A 163 15.09 4.12 -19.15
N LYS A 164 15.52 3.86 -17.90
CA LYS A 164 16.15 2.59 -17.51
C LYS A 164 15.15 1.44 -17.39
N LEU A 165 13.86 1.71 -17.16
CA LEU A 165 12.85 0.66 -17.03
C LEU A 165 12.80 -0.16 -18.33
N GLY A 166 12.72 -1.48 -18.16
CA GLY A 166 12.58 -2.42 -19.27
C GLY A 166 11.25 -2.26 -19.98
N ASN A 167 11.15 -2.84 -21.17
CA ASN A 167 9.87 -2.86 -21.88
C ASN A 167 8.86 -3.73 -21.13
N PRO A 168 7.55 -3.42 -21.20
CA PRO A 168 6.49 -4.32 -20.77
C PRO A 168 6.66 -5.74 -21.31
N ALA A 169 6.45 -6.74 -20.45
CA ALA A 169 6.34 -8.13 -20.87
C ALA A 169 4.99 -8.37 -21.57
N THR A 170 5.01 -9.25 -22.56
CA THR A 170 3.80 -9.76 -23.22
C THR A 170 3.19 -10.91 -22.42
N GLU A 171 1.88 -11.17 -22.58
CA GLU A 171 1.25 -12.36 -21.98
C GLU A 171 1.92 -13.67 -22.44
N ALA A 172 2.49 -13.69 -23.65
CA ALA A 172 3.20 -14.85 -24.16
C ALA A 172 4.52 -15.10 -23.41
N GLU A 173 5.27 -14.05 -23.06
CA GLU A 173 6.49 -14.16 -22.26
C GLU A 173 6.18 -14.63 -20.83
N ILE A 174 5.13 -14.08 -20.22
CA ILE A 174 4.65 -14.47 -18.89
C ILE A 174 4.23 -15.95 -18.90
N SER A 175 3.34 -16.34 -19.84
CA SER A 175 2.86 -17.72 -19.96
C SER A 175 4.00 -18.71 -20.23
N ALA A 176 5.01 -18.29 -21.02
CA ALA A 176 6.16 -19.12 -21.31
C ALA A 176 7.03 -19.33 -20.06
N LEU A 177 7.17 -18.32 -19.18
CA LEU A 177 7.86 -18.48 -17.90
C LEU A 177 7.08 -19.42 -16.98
N GLU A 178 5.76 -19.22 -16.80
CA GLU A 178 4.90 -20.12 -16.01
C GLU A 178 5.00 -21.57 -16.48
N GLN A 179 5.03 -21.81 -17.80
CA GLN A 179 5.20 -23.14 -18.37
C GLN A 179 6.55 -23.77 -18.01
N ARG A 180 7.64 -22.99 -18.00
CA ARG A 180 8.98 -23.48 -17.64
C ARG A 180 9.13 -23.71 -16.14
N LEU A 181 8.52 -22.84 -15.31
CA LEU A 181 8.49 -22.97 -13.85
C LEU A 181 7.58 -24.10 -13.36
N GLY A 182 6.52 -24.41 -14.13
CA GLY A 182 5.55 -25.46 -13.80
C GLY A 182 4.46 -25.05 -12.81
N PHE A 183 4.24 -23.74 -12.61
CA PHE A 183 3.17 -23.19 -11.77
C PHE A 183 2.75 -21.79 -12.26
N GLU A 184 1.57 -21.35 -11.85
CA GLU A 184 1.06 -20.01 -12.14
C GLU A 184 1.71 -18.98 -11.20
N LEU A 185 2.07 -17.82 -11.75
CA LEU A 185 2.61 -16.69 -11.00
C LEU A 185 1.47 -15.84 -10.43
N PRO A 186 1.65 -15.20 -9.26
CA PRO A 186 0.66 -14.27 -8.72
C PRO A 186 0.35 -13.13 -9.69
N GLU A 187 -0.88 -12.63 -9.65
CA GLU A 187 -1.31 -11.55 -10.54
C GLU A 187 -0.54 -10.25 -10.30
N SER A 188 -0.11 -9.97 -9.06
CA SER A 188 0.74 -8.82 -8.71
C SER A 188 2.10 -8.88 -9.43
N PHE A 189 2.76 -10.04 -9.43
CA PHE A 189 4.02 -10.25 -10.15
C PHE A 189 3.83 -10.08 -11.66
N LYS A 190 2.78 -10.70 -12.22
CA LYS A 190 2.46 -10.56 -13.65
C LYS A 190 2.19 -9.10 -14.00
N GLN A 191 1.44 -8.38 -13.16
CA GLN A 191 1.12 -6.99 -13.40
C GLN A 191 2.35 -6.07 -13.31
N LEU A 192 3.30 -6.33 -12.40
CA LEU A 192 4.60 -5.66 -12.39
C LEU A 192 5.26 -5.75 -13.77
N HIS A 193 5.41 -6.97 -14.30
CA HIS A 193 6.03 -7.21 -15.59
C HIS A 193 5.25 -6.66 -16.78
N ARG A 194 3.91 -6.62 -16.72
CA ARG A 194 3.09 -5.93 -17.72
C ARG A 194 3.28 -4.42 -17.72
N THR A 195 3.60 -3.82 -16.57
CA THR A 195 3.87 -2.38 -16.47
C THR A 195 5.28 -2.05 -16.95
N PHE A 196 6.28 -2.79 -16.49
CA PHE A 196 7.65 -2.81 -17.01
C PHE A 196 8.33 -4.11 -16.60
N SER A 197 9.18 -4.69 -17.45
CA SER A 197 9.89 -5.92 -17.10
C SER A 197 11.39 -5.70 -17.02
N GLY A 198 11.91 -5.69 -15.79
CA GLY A 198 13.34 -5.52 -15.53
C GLY A 198 13.83 -4.12 -15.90
N GLN A 199 15.07 -4.05 -16.36
CA GLN A 199 15.75 -2.82 -16.73
C GLN A 199 16.61 -3.00 -18.00
N LYS A 200 16.85 -1.92 -18.73
CA LYS A 200 17.59 -1.94 -20.01
C LYS A 200 19.11 -2.06 -19.83
N GLU A 201 19.61 -1.60 -18.70
CA GLU A 201 21.03 -1.54 -18.38
C GLU A 201 21.28 -2.31 -17.10
N ASP A 202 22.41 -3.02 -17.00
CA ASP A 202 22.80 -3.75 -15.80
C ASP A 202 23.51 -2.81 -14.80
N VAL A 203 22.77 -1.80 -14.33
CA VAL A 203 23.21 -0.82 -13.33
C VAL A 203 22.15 -0.67 -12.24
N PRO A 204 22.51 -0.38 -10.99
CA PRO A 204 21.51 -0.20 -9.94
C PRO A 204 20.43 0.82 -10.32
N PHE A 205 19.18 0.40 -10.15
CA PHE A 205 18.01 1.28 -10.23
C PHE A 205 17.89 2.06 -8.92
N PHE A 206 17.89 1.37 -7.79
CA PHE A 206 17.91 1.99 -6.47
C PHE A 206 19.36 2.18 -6.03
N ALA A 207 19.73 3.40 -5.66
CA ALA A 207 21.06 3.74 -5.15
C ALA A 207 21.16 3.65 -3.61
N VAL A 208 20.23 2.95 -2.97
CA VAL A 208 20.24 2.70 -1.52
C VAL A 208 21.10 1.47 -1.23
N GLY A 209 21.97 1.56 -0.22
CA GLY A 209 22.89 0.47 0.13
C GLY A 209 23.88 0.15 -1.00
N ASP A 210 24.08 -1.14 -1.27
CA ASP A 210 24.98 -1.63 -2.33
C ASP A 210 24.34 -1.63 -3.73
N GLY A 211 23.11 -1.11 -3.85
CA GLY A 211 22.39 -0.93 -5.11
C GLY A 211 21.61 -2.17 -5.56
N GLN A 212 20.40 -1.94 -6.08
CA GLN A 212 19.51 -2.99 -6.57
C GLN A 212 18.90 -2.62 -7.91
N GLY A 213 18.70 -3.63 -8.76
CA GLY A 213 18.06 -3.51 -10.07
C GLY A 213 16.88 -4.48 -10.22
N PHE A 214 15.93 -4.11 -11.07
CA PHE A 214 14.77 -4.95 -11.36
C PHE A 214 15.18 -6.17 -12.20
N VAL A 215 14.68 -7.33 -11.81
CA VAL A 215 14.82 -8.57 -12.59
C VAL A 215 13.73 -8.61 -13.65
N GLY A 216 14.10 -8.80 -14.91
CA GLY A 216 13.15 -8.98 -16.00
C GLY A 216 12.56 -10.39 -16.06
N ILE A 217 11.39 -10.53 -16.68
CA ILE A 217 10.69 -11.81 -16.84
C ILE A 217 11.58 -12.88 -17.50
N ASN A 218 12.44 -12.45 -18.44
CA ASN A 218 13.36 -13.32 -19.17
C ASN A 218 14.69 -13.55 -18.44
N GLU A 219 14.93 -12.86 -17.32
CA GLU A 219 16.12 -13.00 -16.47
C GLU A 219 15.87 -13.87 -15.25
N VAL A 220 14.61 -14.13 -14.88
CA VAL A 220 14.21 -14.88 -13.67
C VAL A 220 15.03 -16.15 -13.52
N GLU A 221 14.96 -17.07 -14.49
CA GLU A 221 15.65 -18.37 -14.41
C GLU A 221 17.17 -18.20 -14.36
N GLN A 222 17.74 -17.23 -15.08
CA GLN A 222 19.18 -16.95 -15.03
C GLN A 222 19.61 -16.55 -13.61
N VAL A 223 18.88 -15.64 -12.97
CA VAL A 223 19.15 -15.22 -11.59
C VAL A 223 19.02 -16.39 -10.62
N GLN A 224 18.03 -17.28 -10.82
CA GLN A 224 17.93 -18.50 -10.00
C GLN A 224 19.16 -19.41 -10.16
N GLU A 225 19.65 -19.60 -11.38
CA GLU A 225 20.87 -20.41 -11.61
C GLU A 225 22.11 -19.76 -10.98
N GLU A 226 22.24 -18.43 -11.04
CA GLU A 226 23.34 -17.71 -10.42
C GLU A 226 23.37 -17.92 -8.90
N VAL A 227 22.21 -17.81 -8.24
CA VAL A 227 22.06 -18.07 -6.79
C VAL A 227 22.38 -19.53 -6.47
N ILE A 228 21.81 -20.48 -7.21
CA ILE A 228 22.07 -21.91 -6.98
C ILE A 228 23.56 -22.25 -7.20
N SER A 229 24.20 -21.65 -8.20
CA SER A 229 25.63 -21.85 -8.48
C SER A 229 26.48 -21.30 -7.35
N TYR A 230 26.16 -20.10 -6.85
CA TYR A 230 26.81 -19.51 -5.68
C TYR A 230 26.67 -20.41 -4.44
N LEU A 231 25.47 -20.93 -4.19
CA LEU A 231 25.22 -21.81 -3.04
C LEU A 231 25.99 -23.12 -3.14
N LYS A 232 26.05 -23.72 -4.34
CA LYS A 232 26.85 -24.93 -4.56
C LYS A 232 28.35 -24.69 -4.36
N GLU A 233 28.86 -23.55 -4.83
CA GLU A 233 30.28 -23.20 -4.69
C GLU A 233 30.68 -22.99 -3.22
N HIS A 234 29.82 -22.36 -2.41
CA HIS A 234 30.14 -21.95 -1.05
C HIS A 234 29.70 -22.97 0.02
N TYR A 235 28.63 -23.74 -0.24
CA TYR A 235 28.00 -24.63 0.73
C TYR A 235 27.92 -26.11 0.26
N GLY A 236 28.34 -26.41 -0.96
CA GLY A 236 28.36 -27.76 -1.54
C GLY A 236 27.01 -28.21 -2.12
N GLU A 237 26.98 -29.40 -2.74
CA GLU A 237 25.77 -29.91 -3.44
C GLU A 237 24.56 -30.13 -2.53
N ASN A 238 24.77 -30.29 -1.22
CA ASN A 238 23.69 -30.48 -0.22
C ASN A 238 23.22 -29.14 0.41
N TRP A 239 23.51 -28.00 -0.22
CA TRP A 239 23.12 -26.67 0.29
C TRP A 239 21.62 -26.56 0.59
N ALA A 240 20.77 -27.28 -0.16
CA ALA A 240 19.32 -27.25 -0.01
C ALA A 240 18.82 -27.84 1.31
N ASP A 241 19.62 -28.71 1.94
CA ASP A 241 19.30 -29.31 3.25
C ASP A 241 19.78 -28.43 4.42
N LEU A 242 20.56 -27.37 4.12
CA LEU A 242 21.07 -26.48 5.15
C LEU A 242 19.98 -25.57 5.70
N LYS A 243 20.08 -25.34 7.01
CA LYS A 243 19.21 -24.47 7.79
C LYS A 243 20.06 -23.45 8.51
N LEU A 244 19.54 -22.24 8.63
CA LEU A 244 20.12 -21.23 9.51
C LEU A 244 19.84 -21.63 10.97
N PRO A 245 20.77 -21.37 11.91
CA PRO A 245 20.49 -21.51 13.33
C PRO A 245 19.24 -20.71 13.71
N GLU A 246 18.31 -21.29 14.48
CA GLU A 246 17.03 -20.65 14.84
C GLU A 246 17.25 -19.28 15.53
N GLU A 247 18.30 -19.17 16.33
CA GLU A 247 18.72 -17.91 17.00
C GLU A 247 19.19 -16.79 16.05
N HIS A 248 19.34 -17.09 14.76
CA HIS A 248 19.79 -16.17 13.71
C HIS A 248 18.81 -16.10 12.53
N PHE A 249 17.67 -16.80 12.61
CA PHE A 249 16.64 -16.78 11.58
C PHE A 249 15.47 -15.93 12.07
N GLU A 250 15.33 -14.76 11.48
CA GLU A 250 14.19 -13.87 11.70
C GLU A 250 13.02 -14.32 10.81
N ASP A 251 11.79 -13.96 11.20
CA ASP A 251 10.56 -14.24 10.44
C ASP A 251 10.28 -15.72 10.16
N ASP A 252 10.62 -16.57 11.12
CA ASP A 252 10.40 -18.03 11.06
C ASP A 252 8.94 -18.47 11.03
N TYR A 253 8.02 -17.54 11.32
CA TYR A 253 6.58 -17.68 11.17
C TYR A 253 6.09 -17.38 9.75
N LEU A 254 6.86 -16.65 8.93
CA LEU A 254 6.47 -16.26 7.57
C LEU A 254 7.22 -17.05 6.50
N VAL A 255 8.54 -17.17 6.63
CA VAL A 255 9.42 -17.69 5.58
C VAL A 255 10.00 -19.02 6.03
N LYS A 256 10.07 -19.99 5.12
CA LYS A 256 10.69 -21.28 5.43
C LYS A 256 12.17 -21.08 5.69
N ASN A 257 12.69 -21.62 6.80
CA ASN A 257 14.13 -21.68 7.07
C ASN A 257 14.81 -22.52 5.99
N ALA A 258 15.34 -21.89 4.96
CA ALA A 258 16.04 -22.48 3.84
C ALA A 258 16.97 -21.40 3.26
N LEU A 259 18.05 -21.81 2.60
CA LEU A 259 18.93 -20.84 1.95
C LEU A 259 18.35 -20.28 0.65
N TYR A 260 17.62 -21.11 -0.11
CA TYR A 260 16.90 -20.69 -1.32
C TYR A 260 15.92 -21.77 -1.78
N THR A 261 14.87 -21.38 -2.50
CA THR A 261 14.00 -22.27 -3.29
C THR A 261 13.62 -21.59 -4.60
N ARG A 262 13.40 -22.36 -5.67
CA ARG A 262 12.95 -21.80 -6.97
C ARG A 262 11.56 -21.17 -6.92
N LYS A 263 10.83 -21.35 -5.83
CA LYS A 263 9.56 -20.67 -5.57
C LYS A 263 9.75 -19.28 -4.95
N TRP A 264 10.97 -18.91 -4.57
CA TRP A 264 11.32 -17.53 -4.27
C TRP A 264 11.71 -16.84 -5.58
N ILE A 265 10.73 -16.16 -6.18
CA ILE A 265 10.86 -15.58 -7.51
C ILE A 265 11.52 -14.22 -7.41
N PRO A 266 12.73 -14.02 -7.98
CA PRO A 266 13.45 -12.78 -7.82
C PRO A 266 12.75 -11.61 -8.52
N ILE A 267 12.60 -10.49 -7.81
CA ILE A 267 12.07 -9.22 -8.32
C ILE A 267 13.16 -8.15 -8.36
N LEU A 268 14.05 -8.12 -7.36
CA LEU A 268 15.22 -7.25 -7.34
C LEU A 268 16.49 -8.07 -7.14
N LYS A 269 17.52 -7.73 -7.91
CA LYS A 269 18.88 -8.29 -7.79
C LYS A 269 19.88 -7.19 -7.44
N GLY A 270 20.88 -7.56 -6.65
CA GLY A 270 21.97 -6.70 -6.22
C GLY A 270 22.95 -7.53 -5.41
N LYS A 271 23.53 -6.96 -4.36
CA LYS A 271 24.22 -7.78 -3.35
C LYS A 271 23.25 -8.71 -2.63
N ASP A 272 22.08 -8.18 -2.30
CA ASP A 272 20.98 -8.92 -1.70
C ASP A 272 19.90 -9.19 -2.76
N LEU A 273 19.27 -10.35 -2.67
CA LEU A 273 18.18 -10.77 -3.54
C LEU A 273 16.85 -10.51 -2.84
N ILE A 274 15.94 -9.78 -3.48
CA ILE A 274 14.56 -9.66 -3.01
C ILE A 274 13.68 -10.50 -3.92
N CYS A 275 12.96 -11.43 -3.30
CA CYS A 275 12.09 -12.37 -3.95
C CYS A 275 10.64 -12.17 -3.50
N MET A 276 9.72 -12.57 -4.36
CA MET A 276 8.37 -12.92 -3.97
C MET A 276 8.34 -14.37 -3.49
N ASP A 277 7.83 -14.61 -2.30
CA ASP A 277 7.79 -15.94 -1.69
C ASP A 277 6.52 -16.73 -2.09
N LEU A 278 6.67 -17.72 -2.98
CA LEU A 278 5.59 -18.64 -3.37
C LEU A 278 5.64 -19.98 -2.63
N ASP A 279 6.46 -20.08 -1.59
CA ASP A 279 6.58 -21.27 -0.72
C ASP A 279 6.68 -20.89 0.76
N PRO A 280 5.75 -20.08 1.29
CA PRO A 280 5.84 -19.59 2.65
C PRO A 280 5.52 -20.70 3.66
N VAL A 281 5.69 -20.41 4.96
CA VAL A 281 5.23 -21.28 6.04
C VAL A 281 3.70 -21.43 5.96
N GLU A 282 3.18 -22.66 6.12
CA GLU A 282 1.76 -22.98 5.85
C GLU A 282 0.77 -22.31 6.81
N GLU A 283 1.18 -21.96 8.02
CA GLU A 283 0.29 -21.48 9.09
C GLU A 283 0.00 -19.98 8.96
N ASP A 284 1.06 -19.16 8.93
CA ASP A 284 0.94 -17.69 8.98
C ASP A 284 1.48 -16.98 7.73
N GLY A 285 2.12 -17.71 6.81
CA GLY A 285 2.75 -17.13 5.63
C GLY A 285 1.78 -16.96 4.45
N LEU A 286 1.93 -15.88 3.69
CA LEU A 286 1.10 -15.56 2.52
C LEU A 286 1.89 -15.78 1.23
N ALA A 287 1.35 -16.59 0.32
CA ALA A 287 1.99 -16.79 -0.98
C ALA A 287 1.96 -15.48 -1.76
N GLY A 288 3.14 -14.97 -2.12
CA GLY A 288 3.30 -13.67 -2.75
C GLY A 288 3.83 -12.56 -1.83
N GLN A 289 4.11 -12.86 -0.55
CA GLN A 289 4.75 -11.93 0.40
C GLN A 289 6.19 -11.59 0.01
#